data_AF-A0ABD0RNJ4-F1
#
_entry.id   AF-A0ABD0RNJ4-F1
#
_cell.length_a   1.000
_cell.length_b   1.000
_cell.length_c   1.000
_cell.angle_alpha   90.00
_cell.angle_beta   90.00
_cell.angle_gamma   90.00
#
_symmetry.space_group_name_H-M   'P 1'
#
loop_
_entity.id
_entity.type
_entity.pdbx_description
1 polymer ?
#
loop_
_entity_poly.entity_id
_entity_poly.type
_entity_poly.pdbx_seq_one_letter_code
_entity_poly.pdbx_strand_id
1 'polypeptide(L)'
;MAEARISHDEFMCPVCLDLLKDPVTIQCGHSYCKSCITACWDQEDQMRVYSCPQCRQTFSPRPALARNTILTEMVEKLKKTKLPADCYAGAGDVQCDVCTGRKYKAVKSCLVCLNSYCQNHLEQHESLFKGKRHKVTDATRRLQEMICQKHEKILEVFCRTDQKCICVLCMDEHKNHDTVSAAAQRTEKQ
;
A
#
# COMPACT_ATOMS: atom_id res chain seq x y z
N MET A 1 -9.16 17.63 -19.81
CA MET A 1 -8.76 16.41 -20.52
C MET A 1 -8.67 15.30 -19.49
N ALA A 2 -9.29 14.14 -19.74
CA ALA A 2 -9.28 13.04 -18.78
C ALA A 2 -7.91 12.34 -18.83
N GLU A 3 -7.15 12.42 -17.74
CA GLU A 3 -5.91 11.63 -17.59
C GLU A 3 -6.30 10.17 -17.33
N ALA A 4 -5.98 9.29 -18.28
CA ALA A 4 -6.16 7.86 -18.11
C ALA A 4 -5.26 7.39 -16.95
N ARG A 5 -5.87 6.90 -15.86
CA ARG A 5 -5.14 6.33 -14.73
C ARG A 5 -4.54 5.01 -15.15
N ILE A 6 -3.22 5.00 -15.32
CA ILE A 6 -2.44 3.80 -15.65
C ILE A 6 -2.47 2.86 -14.44
N SER A 7 -2.99 1.63 -14.59
CA SER A 7 -3.08 0.67 -13.47
C SER A 7 -1.74 -0.03 -13.26
N HIS A 8 -1.33 -0.16 -11.99
CA HIS A 8 -0.03 -0.76 -11.63
C HIS A 8 0.05 -2.26 -11.98
N ASP A 9 -1.09 -2.95 -11.99
CA ASP A 9 -1.21 -4.37 -12.30
C ASP A 9 -0.79 -4.68 -13.75
N GLU A 10 -1.02 -3.74 -14.68
CA GLU A 10 -0.74 -3.90 -16.11
C GLU A 10 0.77 -3.95 -16.44
N PHE A 11 1.64 -3.61 -15.48
CA PHE A 11 3.09 -3.54 -15.66
C PHE A 11 3.85 -4.54 -14.78
N MET A 12 3.17 -5.54 -14.21
CA MET A 12 3.82 -6.58 -13.43
C MET A 12 4.40 -7.68 -14.32
N CYS A 13 5.60 -8.12 -14.00
CA CYS A 13 6.21 -9.27 -14.62
C CYS A 13 5.55 -10.55 -14.07
N PRO A 14 5.01 -11.44 -14.92
CA PRO A 14 4.33 -12.66 -14.47
C PRO A 14 5.29 -13.74 -13.92
N VAL A 15 6.61 -13.56 -14.09
CA VAL A 15 7.62 -14.51 -13.59
C VAL A 15 8.03 -14.15 -12.16
N CYS A 16 8.44 -12.90 -11.91
CA CYS A 16 8.86 -12.46 -10.58
C CYS A 16 7.74 -11.80 -9.75
N LEU A 17 6.56 -11.59 -10.35
CA LEU A 17 5.40 -10.95 -9.73
C LEU A 17 5.71 -9.56 -9.16
N ASP A 18 6.62 -8.83 -9.82
CA ASP A 18 7.08 -7.48 -9.45
C ASP A 18 7.02 -6.58 -10.70
N LEU A 19 7.04 -5.27 -10.51
CA LEU A 19 7.04 -4.28 -11.58
C LEU A 19 8.20 -4.55 -12.57
N LEU A 20 7.90 -4.46 -13.88
CA LEU A 20 8.86 -4.76 -14.94
C LEU A 20 10.18 -3.96 -14.78
N LYS A 21 11.30 -4.68 -14.76
CA LYS A 21 12.68 -4.14 -14.74
C LYS A 21 13.35 -4.45 -16.06
N ASP A 22 13.75 -3.41 -16.79
CA ASP A 22 14.20 -3.52 -18.18
C ASP A 22 13.25 -4.38 -19.03
N PRO A 23 11.98 -3.94 -19.21
CA PRO A 23 10.97 -4.73 -19.90
C PRO A 23 11.43 -5.10 -21.30
N VAL A 24 11.20 -6.35 -21.67
CA VAL A 24 11.36 -6.86 -23.03
C VAL A 24 10.03 -7.48 -23.45
N THR A 25 9.66 -7.30 -24.72
CA THR A 25 8.45 -7.88 -25.30
C THR A 25 8.88 -8.91 -26.32
N ILE A 26 8.47 -10.17 -26.12
CA ILE A 26 8.79 -11.27 -27.04
C ILE A 26 7.77 -11.31 -28.19
N GLN A 27 8.03 -12.12 -29.21
CA GLN A 27 7.24 -12.12 -30.46
C GLN A 27 5.75 -12.44 -30.29
N CYS A 28 5.35 -13.11 -29.20
CA CYS A 28 3.94 -13.35 -28.89
C CYS A 28 3.24 -12.18 -28.20
N GLY A 29 3.92 -11.04 -28.00
CA GLY A 29 3.38 -9.83 -27.36
C GLY A 29 3.46 -9.79 -25.83
N HIS A 30 3.82 -10.90 -25.17
CA HIS A 30 4.00 -10.91 -23.71
C HIS A 30 5.29 -10.21 -23.30
N SER A 31 5.26 -9.56 -22.14
CA SER A 31 6.37 -8.74 -21.64
C SER A 31 6.88 -9.23 -20.29
N TYR A 32 8.20 -9.20 -20.12
CA TYR A 32 8.90 -9.71 -18.94
C TYR A 32 10.06 -8.80 -18.57
N CYS A 33 10.57 -8.92 -17.35
CA CYS A 33 11.90 -8.40 -17.05
C CYS A 33 12.93 -9.14 -17.92
N LYS A 34 13.89 -8.43 -18.50
CA LYS A 34 14.94 -9.04 -19.33
C LYS A 34 15.60 -10.23 -18.62
N SER A 35 15.99 -10.05 -17.36
CA SER A 35 16.63 -11.10 -16.56
C SER A 35 15.72 -12.32 -16.32
N CYS A 36 14.42 -12.11 -16.11
CA CYS A 36 13.47 -13.18 -15.84
C CYS A 36 13.29 -14.10 -17.06
N ILE A 37 13.05 -13.53 -18.24
CA ILE A 37 12.88 -14.35 -19.45
C ILE A 37 14.20 -14.99 -19.89
N THR A 38 15.33 -14.31 -19.70
CA THR A 38 16.66 -14.90 -19.95
C THR A 38 16.88 -16.13 -19.08
N ALA A 39 16.60 -16.05 -17.77
CA ALA A 39 16.74 -17.17 -16.84
C ALA A 39 15.81 -18.34 -17.19
N CYS A 40 14.56 -18.09 -17.58
CA CYS A 40 13.66 -19.15 -18.06
C CYS A 40 14.27 -19.89 -19.27
N TRP A 41 14.75 -19.14 -20.27
CA TRP A 41 15.32 -19.72 -21.48
C TRP A 41 16.67 -20.40 -21.26
N ASP A 42 17.48 -19.92 -20.31
CA ASP A 42 18.75 -20.57 -19.95
C ASP A 42 18.53 -21.97 -19.37
N GLN A 43 17.41 -22.19 -18.67
CA GLN A 43 17.02 -23.52 -18.18
C GLN A 43 16.57 -24.46 -19.31
N GLU A 44 16.07 -23.92 -20.42
CA GLU A 44 15.59 -24.67 -21.59
C GLU A 44 16.65 -24.83 -22.70
N ASP A 45 17.86 -24.28 -22.51
CA ASP A 45 18.89 -24.15 -23.56
C ASP A 45 19.29 -25.50 -24.19
N GLN A 46 19.29 -26.58 -23.39
CA GLN A 46 19.58 -27.93 -23.85
C GLN A 46 18.58 -28.44 -24.91
N MET A 47 17.32 -28.03 -24.83
CA MET A 47 16.29 -28.44 -25.79
C MET A 47 16.33 -27.62 -27.09
N ARG A 48 17.06 -26.50 -27.12
CA ARG A 48 17.14 -25.53 -28.23
C ARG A 48 15.78 -25.00 -28.72
N VAL A 49 14.72 -25.22 -27.96
CA VAL A 49 13.37 -24.73 -28.20
C VAL A 49 12.98 -23.93 -26.97
N TYR A 50 12.65 -22.66 -27.17
CA TYR A 50 12.40 -21.71 -26.10
C TYR A 50 10.92 -21.40 -26.04
N SER A 51 10.33 -21.41 -24.85
CA SER A 51 8.89 -21.20 -24.71
C SER A 51 8.54 -19.88 -24.03
N CYS A 52 7.37 -19.33 -24.37
CA CYS A 52 6.77 -18.23 -23.63
C CYS A 52 6.20 -18.74 -22.30
N PRO A 53 6.59 -18.19 -21.13
CA PRO A 53 6.06 -18.63 -19.83
C PRO A 53 4.55 -18.49 -19.67
N GLN A 54 3.89 -17.57 -20.40
CA GLN A 54 2.44 -17.39 -20.30
C GLN A 54 1.64 -18.22 -21.31
N CYS A 55 1.92 -18.10 -22.61
CA CYS A 55 1.12 -18.74 -23.66
C CYS A 55 1.74 -20.02 -24.23
N ARG A 56 2.95 -20.39 -23.77
CA ARG A 56 3.69 -21.58 -24.22
C ARG A 56 4.04 -21.61 -25.71
N GLN A 57 3.89 -20.48 -26.42
CA GLN A 57 4.37 -20.37 -27.79
C GLN A 57 5.87 -20.62 -27.84
N THR A 58 6.31 -21.46 -28.76
CA THR A 58 7.70 -21.89 -28.91
C THR A 58 8.45 -21.06 -29.96
N PHE A 59 9.75 -20.90 -29.76
CA PHE A 59 10.64 -20.15 -30.64
C PHE A 59 11.95 -20.91 -30.87
N SER A 60 12.41 -20.90 -32.12
CA SER A 60 13.68 -21.48 -32.55
C SER A 60 14.13 -20.76 -33.83
N PRO A 61 15.31 -20.12 -33.87
CA PRO A 61 16.35 -20.04 -32.83
C PRO A 61 15.95 -19.15 -31.64
N ARG A 62 16.81 -19.05 -30.61
CA ARG A 62 16.60 -18.20 -29.43
C ARG A 62 16.33 -16.75 -29.86
N PRO A 63 15.19 -16.16 -29.49
CA PRO A 63 14.90 -14.78 -29.87
C PRO A 63 15.88 -13.79 -29.25
N ALA A 64 16.31 -12.78 -30.03
CA ALA A 64 17.06 -11.65 -29.49
C ALA A 64 16.13 -10.78 -28.64
N LEU A 65 16.58 -10.42 -27.43
CA LEU A 65 15.83 -9.60 -26.50
C LEU A 65 16.24 -8.13 -26.60
N ALA A 66 15.37 -7.32 -27.19
CA ALA A 66 15.50 -5.87 -27.22
C ALA A 66 14.65 -5.23 -26.11
N ARG A 67 15.19 -4.19 -25.48
CA ARG A 67 14.48 -3.41 -24.47
C ARG A 67 13.28 -2.71 -25.11
N ASN A 68 12.11 -2.85 -24.49
CA ASN A 68 10.93 -2.08 -24.86
C ASN A 68 11.01 -0.69 -24.22
N THR A 69 11.33 0.31 -25.04
CA THR A 69 11.52 1.71 -24.61
C THR A 69 10.20 2.35 -24.15
N ILE A 70 9.08 1.97 -24.76
CA ILE A 70 7.75 2.48 -24.40
C ILE A 70 7.35 1.96 -23.02
N LEU A 71 7.41 0.64 -22.80
CA LEU A 71 7.13 0.06 -21.48
C LEU A 71 8.10 0.57 -20.42
N THR A 72 9.37 0.74 -20.77
CA THR A 72 10.35 1.39 -19.88
C THR A 72 9.85 2.78 -19.48
N GLU A 73 9.53 3.65 -20.45
CA GLU A 73 9.10 5.01 -20.16
C GLU A 73 7.80 5.04 -19.34
N MET A 74 6.83 4.17 -19.66
CA MET A 74 5.58 4.07 -18.91
C MET A 74 5.79 3.60 -17.48
N VAL A 75 6.66 2.60 -17.25
CA VAL A 75 7.05 2.14 -15.91
C VAL A 75 7.78 3.25 -15.15
N GLU A 76 8.68 3.99 -15.80
CA GLU A 76 9.39 5.11 -15.18
C GLU A 76 8.45 6.29 -14.88
N LYS A 77 7.50 6.59 -15.77
CA LYS A 77 6.42 7.55 -15.50
C LYS A 77 5.55 7.07 -14.35
N LEU A 78 5.18 5.79 -14.29
CA LEU A 78 4.45 5.22 -13.17
C LEU A 78 5.23 5.35 -11.86
N LYS A 79 6.55 5.10 -11.85
CA LYS A 79 7.43 5.32 -10.70
C LYS A 79 7.59 6.80 -10.33
N LYS A 80 7.59 7.71 -11.31
CA LYS A 80 7.70 9.17 -11.08
C LYS A 80 6.37 9.78 -10.63
N THR A 81 5.25 9.26 -11.13
CA THR A 81 3.88 9.59 -10.71
C THR A 81 3.56 8.92 -9.37
N LYS A 82 4.23 7.82 -9.00
CA LYS A 82 4.12 7.16 -7.70
C LYS A 82 5.44 7.20 -6.92
N LEU A 83 5.55 8.26 -6.13
CA LEU A 83 6.17 8.29 -4.79
C LEU A 83 7.71 8.08 -4.73
N PRO A 84 8.49 9.11 -4.33
CA PRO A 84 9.95 9.03 -4.23
C PRO A 84 10.40 7.88 -3.32
N ALA A 85 11.66 7.45 -3.48
CA ALA A 85 12.30 6.40 -2.70
C ALA A 85 12.20 6.56 -1.16
N ASP A 86 11.81 7.75 -0.68
CA ASP A 86 11.44 8.11 0.71
C ASP A 86 10.13 7.48 1.22
N CYS A 87 9.46 6.64 0.43
CA CYS A 87 8.15 6.11 0.78
C CYS A 87 8.19 4.71 1.42
N TYR A 88 9.36 4.07 1.50
CA TYR A 88 9.51 2.87 2.32
C TYR A 88 9.60 3.24 3.79
N ALA A 89 9.02 2.41 4.66
CA ALA A 89 9.11 2.66 6.08
C ALA A 89 10.54 2.38 6.57
N GLY A 90 11.21 3.41 7.08
CA GLY A 90 12.51 3.32 7.74
C GLY A 90 12.39 3.04 9.23
N ALA A 91 13.54 3.04 9.91
CA ALA A 91 13.60 2.94 11.37
C ALA A 91 12.96 4.19 11.99
N GLY A 92 11.81 4.03 12.64
CA GLY A 92 11.07 5.16 13.23
C GLY A 92 9.72 5.45 12.57
N ASP A 93 9.52 4.99 11.34
CA ASP A 93 8.25 5.17 10.64
C ASP A 93 7.15 4.20 11.12
N VAL A 94 5.91 4.60 10.88
CA VAL A 94 4.73 3.72 10.98
C VAL A 94 4.62 2.98 9.65
N GLN A 95 4.47 1.65 9.70
CA GLN A 95 4.35 0.83 8.52
C GLN A 95 2.89 0.75 8.06
N CYS A 96 2.68 0.63 6.75
CA CYS A 96 1.35 0.31 6.22
C CYS A 96 1.00 -1.15 6.49
N ASP A 97 -0.17 -1.38 7.08
CA ASP A 97 -0.62 -2.71 7.47
C ASP A 97 -1.02 -3.57 6.25
N VAL A 98 -1.53 -2.93 5.20
CA VAL A 98 -2.08 -3.59 4.00
C VAL A 98 -1.01 -4.05 3.00
N CYS A 99 0.16 -3.39 2.94
CA CYS A 99 1.20 -3.75 1.96
C CYS A 99 1.64 -5.21 2.10
N THR A 100 1.72 -5.94 1.00
CA THR A 100 2.32 -7.27 0.96
C THR A 100 3.83 -7.15 0.71
N GLY A 101 4.65 -7.95 1.42
CA GLY A 101 6.11 -7.86 1.30
C GLY A 101 6.72 -6.62 1.98
N ARG A 102 7.53 -5.84 1.24
CA ARG A 102 8.21 -4.67 1.78
C ARG A 102 7.20 -3.56 2.11
N LYS A 103 7.18 -3.12 3.37
CA LYS A 103 6.19 -2.17 3.87
C LYS A 103 6.54 -0.73 3.53
N TYR A 104 5.55 0.01 3.05
CA TYR A 104 5.65 1.45 2.81
C TYR A 104 5.33 2.24 4.10
N LYS A 105 5.83 3.47 4.19
CA LYS A 105 5.51 4.42 5.25
C LYS A 105 4.03 4.75 5.20
N ALA A 106 3.36 4.57 6.33
CA ALA A 106 1.99 5.00 6.49
C ALA A 106 1.91 6.51 6.64
N VAL A 107 0.90 7.11 6.00
CA VAL A 107 0.61 8.55 6.04
C VAL A 107 -0.57 8.85 6.95
N LYS A 108 -1.55 7.95 7.01
CA LYS A 108 -2.73 8.06 7.87
C LYS A 108 -3.08 6.71 8.49
N SER A 109 -3.79 6.77 9.62
CA SER A 109 -4.38 5.62 10.27
C SER A 109 -5.89 5.80 10.40
N CYS A 110 -6.66 4.73 10.17
CA CYS A 110 -8.10 4.73 10.36
C CYS A 110 -8.45 4.23 11.77
N LEU A 111 -9.18 5.05 12.52
CA LEU A 111 -9.62 4.71 13.89
C LEU A 111 -10.76 3.69 13.93
N VAL A 112 -11.39 3.41 12.79
CA VAL A 112 -12.46 2.41 12.68
C VAL A 112 -11.88 1.06 12.26
N CYS A 113 -11.03 1.04 11.24
CA CYS A 113 -10.38 -0.18 10.75
C CYS A 113 -9.19 -0.62 11.61
N LEU A 114 -8.66 0.26 12.46
CA LEU A 114 -7.46 0.04 13.27
C LEU A 114 -6.24 -0.34 12.42
N ASN A 115 -6.13 0.27 11.25
CA ASN A 115 -5.07 0.04 10.29
C ASN A 115 -4.44 1.36 9.85
N SER A 116 -3.15 1.31 9.56
CA SER A 116 -2.32 2.36 9.00
C SER A 116 -2.11 2.12 7.50
N TYR A 117 -2.25 3.18 6.72
CA TYR A 117 -2.23 3.12 5.26
C TYR A 117 -1.12 4.01 4.70
N CYS A 118 -0.34 3.48 3.76
CA CYS A 118 0.43 4.31 2.85
C CYS A 118 -0.52 5.06 1.91
N GLN A 119 -0.02 6.07 1.19
CA GLN A 119 -0.85 6.92 0.34
C GLN A 119 -1.75 6.13 -0.62
N ASN A 120 -1.19 5.13 -1.32
CA ASN A 120 -1.95 4.31 -2.27
C ASN A 120 -3.08 3.51 -1.59
N HIS A 121 -2.81 2.88 -0.45
CA HIS A 121 -3.85 2.12 0.27
C HIS A 121 -4.87 3.03 0.97
N LEU A 122 -4.49 4.26 1.32
CA LEU A 122 -5.41 5.25 1.86
C LEU A 122 -6.40 5.70 0.77
N GLU A 123 -5.92 6.01 -0.43
CA GLU A 123 -6.80 6.41 -1.55
C GLU A 123 -7.78 5.29 -1.92
N GLN A 124 -7.33 4.04 -1.90
CA GLN A 124 -8.20 2.87 -2.10
C GLN A 124 -9.25 2.76 -0.99
N HIS A 125 -8.83 2.89 0.27
CA HIS A 125 -9.73 2.90 1.43
C HIS A 125 -10.79 3.99 1.31
N GLU A 126 -10.39 5.24 1.08
CA GLU A 126 -11.31 6.35 0.92
C GLU A 126 -12.28 6.13 -0.25
N SER A 127 -11.80 5.55 -1.35
CA SER A 127 -12.65 5.23 -2.50
C SER A 127 -13.67 4.14 -2.22
N LEU A 128 -13.29 3.08 -1.49
CA LEU A 128 -14.21 1.99 -1.11
C LEU A 128 -15.25 2.45 -0.08
N PHE A 129 -14.86 3.35 0.82
CA PHE A 129 -15.72 3.86 1.89
C PHE A 129 -16.34 5.24 1.57
N LYS A 130 -16.47 5.62 0.30
CA LYS A 130 -17.02 6.93 -0.16
C LYS A 130 -18.39 7.35 0.42
N GLY A 131 -19.13 6.45 1.09
CA GLY A 131 -20.37 6.76 1.81
C GLY A 131 -20.34 6.52 3.33
N LYS A 132 -19.29 5.87 3.87
CA LYS A 132 -19.11 5.64 5.32
C LYS A 132 -17.87 6.39 5.75
N ARG A 133 -18.04 7.54 6.41
CA ARG A 133 -16.90 8.35 6.87
C ARG A 133 -16.14 7.64 7.99
N HIS A 134 -15.16 6.85 7.58
CA HIS A 134 -14.15 6.31 8.48
C HIS A 134 -13.24 7.45 8.93
N LYS A 135 -13.18 7.72 10.24
CA LYS A 135 -12.33 8.77 10.80
C LYS A 135 -10.86 8.37 10.67
N VAL A 136 -10.10 9.15 9.92
CA VAL A 136 -8.66 8.98 9.72
C VAL A 136 -7.89 10.06 10.47
N THR A 137 -6.69 9.72 10.96
CA THR A 137 -5.77 10.61 11.67
C THR A 137 -4.35 10.38 11.16
N ASP A 138 -3.38 11.20 11.57
CA ASP A 138 -1.98 11.00 11.22
C ASP A 138 -1.49 9.62 11.64
N ALA A 139 -0.62 9.03 10.81
CA ALA A 139 -0.10 7.70 11.09
C ALA A 139 0.55 7.65 12.47
N THR A 140 0.11 6.72 13.31
CA THR A 140 0.61 6.58 14.68
C THR A 140 0.87 5.12 15.01
N ARG A 141 1.97 4.87 15.74
CA ARG A 141 2.28 3.54 16.29
C ARG A 141 1.34 3.16 17.43
N ARG A 142 0.68 4.16 18.03
CA ARG A 142 -0.14 4.01 19.24
C ARG A 142 -1.64 3.94 18.91
N LEU A 143 -1.98 3.34 17.77
CA LEU A 143 -3.38 3.18 17.34
C LEU A 143 -4.20 2.40 18.36
N GLN A 144 -3.65 1.30 18.90
CA GLN A 144 -4.32 0.48 19.90
C GLN A 144 -4.56 1.24 21.21
N GLU A 145 -3.73 2.22 21.55
CA GLU A 145 -3.89 3.04 22.74
C GLU A 145 -5.03 4.05 22.62
N MET A 146 -5.54 4.26 21.40
CA MET A 146 -6.73 5.09 21.16
C MET A 146 -8.04 4.30 21.32
N ILE A 147 -7.96 3.02 21.71
CA ILE A 147 -9.09 2.12 21.86
C ILE A 147 -9.23 1.71 23.33
N CYS A 148 -10.46 1.80 23.84
CA CYS A 148 -10.80 1.31 25.17
C CYS A 148 -10.66 -0.20 25.22
N GLN A 149 -9.80 -0.69 26.13
CA GLN A 149 -9.57 -2.13 26.31
C GLN A 149 -10.81 -2.88 26.84
N LYS A 150 -11.72 -2.19 27.55
CA LYS A 150 -12.94 -2.79 28.12
C LYS A 150 -14.08 -2.91 27.10
N HIS A 151 -14.17 -1.96 26.16
CA HIS A 151 -15.34 -1.81 25.29
C HIS A 151 -15.01 -1.84 23.79
N GLU A 152 -13.73 -1.91 23.43
CA GLU A 152 -13.23 -1.92 22.05
C GLU A 152 -13.75 -0.73 21.21
N LYS A 153 -14.03 0.39 21.88
CA LYS A 153 -14.48 1.65 21.29
C LYS A 153 -13.40 2.72 21.38
N ILE A 154 -13.44 3.67 20.45
CA ILE A 154 -12.51 4.80 20.39
C ILE A 154 -12.63 5.63 21.68
N LEU A 155 -11.47 6.04 22.20
CA LEU A 155 -11.36 6.95 23.33
C LEU A 155 -11.60 8.40 22.86
N GLU A 156 -12.86 8.82 22.82
CA GLU A 156 -13.25 10.15 22.33
C GLU A 156 -13.56 11.16 23.44
N VAL A 157 -13.54 10.74 24.70
CA VAL A 157 -13.86 11.56 25.86
C VAL A 157 -12.63 11.64 26.77
N PHE A 158 -12.37 12.80 27.35
CA PHE A 158 -11.34 13.00 28.37
C PHE A 158 -11.99 13.28 29.71
N CYS A 159 -11.70 12.45 30.71
CA CYS A 159 -12.10 12.68 32.08
C CYS A 159 -11.03 13.52 32.78
N ARG A 160 -11.38 14.75 33.17
CA ARG A 160 -10.49 15.69 33.87
C ARG A 160 -10.27 15.27 35.33
N THR A 161 -11.26 14.66 35.96
CA THR A 161 -11.16 14.13 37.33
C THR A 161 -10.10 13.03 37.42
N ASP A 162 -10.11 12.05 36.50
CA ASP A 162 -9.15 10.94 36.50
C ASP A 162 -7.93 11.16 35.58
N GLN A 163 -7.87 12.30 34.89
CA GLN A 163 -6.81 12.65 33.93
C GLN A 163 -6.58 11.57 32.84
N LYS A 164 -7.66 10.94 32.35
CA LYS A 164 -7.56 9.82 31.38
C LYS A 164 -8.56 9.93 30.23
N CYS A 165 -8.18 9.42 29.06
CA CYS A 165 -9.09 9.26 27.93
C CYS A 165 -9.96 8.01 28.13
N ILE A 166 -11.27 8.14 27.91
CA ILE A 166 -12.28 7.10 28.06
C ILE A 166 -13.13 7.01 26.78
N CYS A 167 -13.77 5.87 26.54
CA CYS A 167 -14.78 5.77 25.47
C CYS A 167 -16.15 6.20 25.98
N VAL A 168 -17.08 6.45 25.06
CA VAL A 168 -18.47 6.83 25.37
C VAL A 168 -19.20 5.85 26.29
N LEU A 169 -18.89 4.54 26.22
CA LEU A 169 -19.48 3.51 27.08
C LEU A 169 -18.90 3.50 28.51
N CYS A 170 -17.75 4.14 28.75
CA CYS A 170 -17.23 4.30 30.09
C CYS A 170 -17.89 5.48 30.83
N MET A 171 -18.71 6.30 30.14
CA MET A 171 -19.32 7.47 30.76
C MET A 171 -20.27 7.10 31.90
N ASP A 172 -20.86 5.91 31.90
CA ASP A 172 -21.69 5.42 33.00
C ASP A 172 -20.90 5.29 34.32
N GLU A 173 -19.66 4.80 34.26
CA GLU A 173 -18.76 4.71 35.41
C GLU A 173 -18.18 6.09 35.80
N HIS A 174 -18.20 7.04 34.88
CA HIS A 174 -17.67 8.40 35.04
C HIS A 174 -18.78 9.48 35.12
N LYS A 175 -20.00 9.09 35.49
CA LYS A 175 -21.20 9.95 35.40
C LYS A 175 -21.12 11.24 36.22
N ASN A 176 -20.38 11.21 37.32
CA ASN A 176 -20.20 12.35 38.22
C ASN A 176 -18.84 13.05 38.05
N HIS A 177 -18.06 12.65 37.05
CA HIS A 177 -16.74 13.23 36.80
C HIS A 177 -16.84 14.36 35.78
N ASP A 178 -15.92 15.32 35.87
CA ASP A 178 -15.79 16.36 34.86
C ASP A 178 -15.23 15.72 33.58
N THR A 179 -16.04 15.71 32.53
CA THR A 179 -15.70 15.08 31.24
C THR A 179 -15.89 16.06 30.11
N VAL A 180 -14.93 16.07 29.19
CA VAL A 180 -14.94 16.89 27.97
C VAL A 180 -14.60 16.03 26.78
N SER A 181 -14.88 16.50 25.55
CA SER A 181 -14.40 15.79 24.38
C SER A 181 -12.86 15.77 24.34
N ALA A 182 -12.27 14.65 23.94
CA ALA A 182 -10.81 14.54 23.81
C ALA A 182 -10.25 15.49 22.74
N ALA A 183 -11.08 15.96 21.80
CA ALA A 183 -10.71 17.01 20.86
C ALA A 183 -10.58 18.38 21.54
N ALA A 184 -11.59 18.79 22.33
CA ALA A 184 -11.59 20.07 23.03
C ALA A 184 -10.41 20.19 24.02
N GLN A 185 -10.14 19.15 24.79
CA GLN A 185 -9.02 19.13 25.74
C GLN A 185 -7.65 19.32 25.07
N ARG A 186 -7.47 18.81 23.85
CA ARG A 186 -6.22 18.98 23.09
C ARG A 186 -6.02 20.41 22.62
N THR A 187 -7.11 21.12 22.32
CA THR A 187 -7.09 22.54 21.94
C THR A 187 -6.85 23.46 23.14
N GLU A 188 -7.26 23.07 24.35
CA GLU A 188 -7.02 23.85 25.58
C GLU A 188 -5.59 23.73 26.14
N LYS A 189 -4.84 22.69 25.76
CA LYS A 189 -3.47 22.43 26.22
C LYS A 189 -2.38 22.85 25.20
N GLN A 190 -2.77 23.44 24.07
CA GLN A 190 -1.88 23.94 23.02
C GLN A 190 -1.83 25.46 23.08
#